data_AF-A0A9D5IY61-F1
#
_entry.id   AF-A0A9D5IY61-F1
#
_cell.length_a   1.000
_cell.length_b   1.000
_cell.length_c   1.000
_cell.angle_alpha   90.00
_cell.angle_beta   90.00
_cell.angle_gamma   90.00
#
_symmetry.space_group_name_H-M   'P 1'
#
loop_
_entity.id
_entity.type
_entity.pdbx_description
1 polymer ?
#
loop_
_entity_poly.entity_id
_entity_poly.type
_entity_poly.pdbx_seq_one_letter_code
_entity_poly.pdbx_strand_id
1 'polypeptide(L)'
;RLSPYDSAHRRHTSFAQVEVLPEAAQEDPLVVINPDEVKIDIYKSSGAGGQNVQKNATAIRLTHLPTGIVVTCQNERSQMQNRENAMRVLRSRLLDLAQIAQDKNLSDLRGIYQKAEWGSQIRSYVLHPYQMVKDHRTEYEVGNSMSVLDGELDGFIEAYLKFNK
;
A
#
# COMPACT_ATOMS: atom_id res chain seq x y z
N ARG A 1 9.33 29.20 -13.96
CA ARG A 1 8.27 30.20 -14.31
C ARG A 1 8.41 31.42 -13.42
N LEU A 2 7.77 32.55 -13.74
CA LEU A 2 7.62 33.64 -12.78
C LEU A 2 6.57 33.22 -11.74
N SER A 3 6.90 33.34 -10.46
CA SER A 3 5.96 32.94 -9.40
C SER A 3 4.87 33.99 -9.27
N PRO A 4 3.57 33.63 -9.33
CA PRO A 4 2.48 34.58 -9.06
C PRO A 4 2.42 34.97 -7.57
N TYR A 5 3.12 34.24 -6.70
CA TYR A 5 3.16 34.45 -5.26
C TYR A 5 4.39 35.24 -4.78
N ASP A 6 5.34 35.53 -5.67
CA ASP A 6 6.52 36.35 -5.33
C ASP A 6 6.32 37.76 -5.88
N SER A 7 6.21 38.76 -5.00
CA SER A 7 6.00 40.16 -5.38
C SER A 7 7.14 40.71 -6.26
N ALA A 8 8.35 40.20 -6.07
CA ALA A 8 9.53 40.54 -6.88
C ALA A 8 9.55 39.86 -8.25
N HIS A 9 8.54 39.04 -8.59
CA HIS A 9 8.45 38.30 -9.84
C HIS A 9 9.73 37.53 -10.18
N ARG A 10 10.40 36.94 -9.18
CA ARG A 10 11.61 36.16 -9.45
C ARG A 10 11.24 34.85 -10.14
N ARG A 11 12.19 34.33 -10.91
CA ARG A 11 12.06 33.01 -11.52
C ARG A 11 12.17 31.94 -10.44
N HIS A 12 11.10 31.18 -10.26
CA HIS A 12 11.07 30.05 -9.34
C HIS A 12 11.04 28.73 -10.12
N THR A 13 11.70 27.73 -9.56
CA THR A 13 11.64 26.32 -9.99
C THR A 13 10.85 25.55 -8.94
N SER A 14 9.94 24.71 -9.39
CA SER A 14 9.09 23.88 -8.54
C SER A 14 9.16 22.44 -9.04
N PHE A 15 9.00 21.49 -8.13
CA PHE A 15 8.97 20.06 -8.42
C PHE A 15 7.61 19.52 -8.03
N ALA A 16 7.11 18.58 -8.83
CA ALA A 16 5.91 17.81 -8.56
C ALA A 16 6.20 16.35 -8.91
N GLN A 17 5.80 15.45 -8.03
CA GLN A 17 5.90 14.00 -8.25
C GLN A 17 4.56 13.49 -8.75
N VAL A 18 4.59 12.64 -9.78
CA VAL A 18 3.41 11.96 -10.31
C VAL A 18 3.66 10.46 -10.22
N GLU A 19 2.79 9.76 -9.51
CA GLU A 19 2.80 8.30 -9.43
C GLU A 19 1.54 7.77 -10.12
N VAL A 20 1.71 6.73 -10.95
CA VAL A 20 0.62 6.07 -11.66
C VAL A 20 0.62 4.62 -11.22
N LEU A 21 -0.49 4.18 -10.62
CA LEU A 21 -0.69 2.80 -10.23
C LEU A 21 -1.85 2.21 -11.04
N PRO A 22 -1.72 0.98 -11.55
CA PRO A 22 -2.86 0.30 -12.15
C PRO A 22 -3.92 0.05 -11.08
N GLU A 23 -5.18 0.28 -11.44
CA GLU A 23 -6.30 -0.12 -10.59
C GLU A 23 -6.39 -1.66 -10.61
N ALA A 24 -5.92 -2.29 -9.53
CA ALA A 24 -6.27 -3.67 -9.27
C ALA A 24 -7.72 -3.66 -8.76
N ALA A 25 -8.61 -4.43 -9.38
CA ALA A 25 -9.98 -4.60 -8.88
C ALA A 25 -9.90 -4.98 -7.40
N GLN A 26 -10.28 -4.05 -6.53
CA GLN A 26 -10.40 -4.31 -5.10
C GLN A 26 -11.60 -5.22 -4.92
N GLU A 27 -11.38 -6.53 -5.00
CA GLU A 27 -12.24 -7.42 -4.24
C GLU A 27 -11.93 -7.14 -2.77
N ASP A 28 -12.89 -6.47 -2.13
CA ASP A 28 -12.89 -6.22 -0.69
C ASP A 28 -12.51 -7.54 0.01
N PRO A 29 -11.38 -7.62 0.73
CA PRO A 29 -10.95 -8.86 1.34
C PRO A 29 -11.80 -9.10 2.58
N LEU A 30 -13.07 -9.46 2.37
CA LEU A 30 -13.80 -10.26 3.33
C LEU A 30 -12.99 -11.54 3.49
N VAL A 31 -12.11 -11.57 4.48
CA VAL A 31 -11.33 -12.75 4.84
C VAL A 31 -12.31 -13.80 5.35
N VAL A 32 -12.86 -14.59 4.42
CA VAL A 32 -13.72 -15.73 4.71
C VAL A 32 -12.81 -16.85 5.17
N ILE A 33 -12.75 -17.06 6.47
CA ILE A 33 -12.03 -18.20 7.05
C ILE A 33 -12.91 -19.43 6.90
N ASN A 34 -12.45 -20.40 6.11
CA ASN A 34 -13.08 -21.72 6.06
C ASN A 34 -12.85 -22.44 7.41
N PRO A 35 -13.90 -22.91 8.10
CA PRO A 35 -13.74 -23.65 9.35
C PRO A 35 -12.82 -24.86 9.27
N ASP A 36 -12.73 -25.50 8.09
CA ASP A 36 -11.92 -26.71 7.88
C ASP A 36 -10.40 -26.42 7.85
N GLU A 37 -10.02 -25.17 7.60
CA GLU A 37 -8.62 -24.73 7.56
C GLU A 37 -8.10 -24.32 8.95
N VAL A 38 -8.96 -24.36 9.97
CA VAL A 38 -8.62 -23.96 11.33
C VAL A 38 -8.60 -25.19 12.24
N LYS A 39 -7.41 -25.54 12.72
CA LYS A 39 -7.25 -26.53 13.78
C LYS A 39 -7.50 -25.89 15.14
N ILE A 40 -8.33 -26.54 15.95
CA ILE A 40 -8.77 -26.04 17.26
C ILE A 40 -8.32 -27.01 18.34
N ASP A 41 -7.36 -26.58 19.15
CA ASP A 41 -6.89 -27.34 20.30
C ASP A 41 -7.45 -26.71 21.59
N ILE A 42 -8.11 -27.52 22.41
CA ILE A 42 -8.66 -27.11 23.71
C ILE A 42 -7.77 -27.67 24.81
N TYR A 43 -7.32 -26.81 25.71
CA TYR A 43 -6.42 -27.19 26.80
C TYR A 43 -6.74 -26.45 28.09
N LYS A 44 -6.09 -26.87 29.18
CA LYS A 44 -6.26 -26.23 30.48
C LYS A 44 -5.54 -24.89 30.51
N SER A 45 -6.22 -23.86 30.98
CA SER A 45 -5.66 -22.52 31.09
C SER A 45 -4.46 -22.51 32.04
N SER A 46 -3.37 -21.87 31.62
CA SER A 46 -2.15 -21.79 32.42
C SER A 46 -2.18 -20.51 33.26
N GLY A 47 -2.27 -20.64 34.58
CA GLY A 47 -2.22 -19.51 35.51
C GLY A 47 -2.54 -19.87 36.96
N ALA A 48 -2.18 -18.99 37.89
CA ALA A 48 -2.46 -19.10 39.33
C ALA A 48 -3.95 -18.81 39.65
N GLY A 49 -4.86 -19.48 38.97
CA GLY A 49 -6.30 -19.32 39.15
C GLY A 49 -6.89 -20.29 40.19
N GLY A 50 -8.11 -19.98 40.65
CA GLY A 50 -8.86 -20.84 41.58
C GLY A 50 -9.30 -22.17 40.99
N GLN A 51 -10.08 -22.96 41.74
CA GLN A 51 -10.46 -24.35 41.38
C GLN A 51 -11.00 -24.53 39.94
N ASN A 52 -11.67 -23.51 39.40
CA ASN A 52 -12.24 -23.53 38.05
C ASN A 52 -11.15 -23.65 36.95
N VAL A 53 -9.98 -23.02 37.15
CA VAL A 53 -8.85 -23.04 36.21
C VAL A 53 -8.14 -24.40 36.20
N GLN A 54 -8.14 -25.12 37.32
CA GLN A 54 -7.47 -26.43 37.44
C GLN A 54 -8.32 -27.59 36.91
N LYS A 55 -9.66 -27.46 36.96
CA LYS A 55 -10.60 -28.52 36.58
C LYS A 55 -11.09 -28.40 35.14
N ASN A 56 -11.39 -27.20 34.65
CA ASN A 56 -12.01 -27.01 33.34
C ASN A 56 -10.99 -26.62 32.26
N ALA A 57 -11.05 -27.28 31.10
CA ALA A 57 -10.25 -26.95 29.93
C ALA A 57 -10.96 -25.84 29.12
N THR A 58 -10.68 -24.58 29.48
CA THR A 58 -11.34 -23.42 28.85
C THR A 58 -10.45 -22.65 27.87
N ALA A 59 -9.14 -22.89 27.88
CA ALA A 59 -8.21 -22.24 26.95
C ALA A 59 -8.29 -22.87 25.55
N ILE A 60 -8.21 -22.02 24.53
CA ILE A 60 -8.28 -22.42 23.13
C ILE A 60 -7.06 -21.91 22.39
N ARG A 61 -6.49 -22.79 21.57
CA ARG A 61 -5.50 -22.47 20.55
C ARG A 61 -6.12 -22.74 19.18
N LEU A 62 -6.18 -21.70 18.37
CA LEU A 62 -6.53 -21.79 16.96
C LEU A 62 -5.25 -21.76 16.14
N THR A 63 -5.13 -22.67 15.18
CA THR A 63 -4.04 -22.69 14.20
C THR A 63 -4.65 -22.63 12.81
N HIS A 64 -4.34 -21.58 12.04
CA HIS A 64 -4.72 -21.51 10.65
C HIS A 64 -3.69 -22.29 9.82
N LEU A 65 -4.09 -23.42 9.26
CA LEU A 65 -3.19 -24.36 8.58
C LEU A 65 -2.48 -23.73 7.37
N PRO A 66 -3.16 -22.94 6.50
CA PRO A 66 -2.51 -22.37 5.32
C PRO A 66 -1.42 -21.33 5.63
N THR A 67 -1.62 -20.50 6.66
CA THR A 67 -0.68 -19.41 7.00
C THR A 67 0.24 -19.74 8.18
N GLY A 68 -0.05 -20.83 8.91
CA GLY A 68 0.67 -21.21 10.12
C GLY A 68 0.44 -20.28 11.32
N ILE A 69 -0.48 -19.31 11.23
CA ILE A 69 -0.74 -18.37 12.34
C ILE A 69 -1.42 -19.12 13.49
N VAL A 70 -0.82 -19.00 14.67
CA VAL A 70 -1.34 -19.58 15.91
C VAL A 70 -1.85 -18.45 16.81
N VAL A 71 -3.10 -18.56 17.26
CA VAL A 71 -3.73 -17.64 18.20
C VAL A 71 -4.21 -18.40 19.42
N THR A 72 -3.86 -17.92 20.60
CA THR A 72 -4.31 -18.50 21.88
C THR A 72 -5.19 -17.52 22.64
N CYS A 73 -6.31 -17.97 23.18
CA CYS A 73 -7.18 -17.17 24.04
C CYS A 73 -7.57 -17.95 25.30
N GLN A 74 -7.41 -17.31 26.46
CA GLN A 74 -7.74 -17.86 27.78
C GLN A 74 -8.36 -16.80 28.72
N ASN A 75 -8.86 -15.70 28.16
CA ASN A 75 -9.28 -14.52 28.93
C ASN A 75 -10.58 -14.76 29.68
N GLU A 76 -11.48 -15.55 29.10
CA GLU A 76 -12.81 -15.80 29.63
C GLU A 76 -12.92 -17.15 30.33
N ARG A 77 -13.91 -17.25 31.23
CA ARG A 77 -14.23 -18.51 31.92
C ARG A 77 -14.98 -19.49 31.01
N SER A 78 -15.60 -19.00 29.94
CA SER A 78 -16.35 -19.82 28.98
C SER A 78 -15.49 -20.21 27.79
N GLN A 79 -15.47 -21.50 27.46
CA GLN A 79 -14.81 -22.03 26.26
C GLN A 79 -15.36 -21.37 24.98
N MET A 80 -16.68 -21.21 24.87
CA MET A 80 -17.32 -20.64 23.67
C MET A 80 -16.85 -19.19 23.44
N GLN A 81 -16.80 -18.39 24.49
CA GLN A 81 -16.34 -17.00 24.41
C GLN A 81 -14.86 -16.91 24.05
N ASN A 82 -14.02 -17.79 24.61
CA ASN A 82 -12.61 -17.88 24.20
C ASN A 82 -12.46 -18.27 22.73
N ARG A 83 -13.36 -19.10 22.19
CA ARG A 83 -13.34 -19.50 20.77
C ARG A 83 -13.66 -18.33 19.86
N GLU A 84 -14.72 -17.60 20.18
CA GLU A 84 -15.15 -16.42 19.41
C GLU A 84 -14.09 -15.32 19.45
N ASN A 85 -13.52 -15.04 20.62
CA ASN A 85 -12.45 -14.07 20.77
C ASN A 85 -11.19 -14.50 20.00
N ALA A 86 -10.78 -15.76 20.09
CA ALA A 86 -9.65 -16.28 19.32
C ALA A 86 -9.90 -16.17 17.81
N MET A 87 -11.12 -16.44 17.33
CA MET A 87 -11.49 -16.31 15.92
C MET A 87 -11.47 -14.85 15.46
N ARG A 88 -11.92 -13.91 16.30
CA ARG A 88 -11.84 -12.46 16.03
C ARG A 88 -10.40 -12.00 15.87
N VAL A 89 -9.52 -12.43 16.78
CA VAL A 89 -8.08 -12.13 16.71
C VAL A 89 -7.44 -12.78 15.48
N LEU A 90 -7.81 -14.02 15.14
CA LEU A 90 -7.31 -14.70 13.95
C LEU A 90 -7.70 -13.95 12.67
N ARG A 91 -8.96 -13.50 12.55
CA ARG A 91 -9.41 -12.65 11.44
C ARG A 91 -8.62 -11.37 11.33
N SER A 92 -8.40 -10.67 12.44
CA SER A 92 -7.58 -9.44 12.45
C SER A 92 -6.17 -9.72 11.91
N ARG A 93 -5.51 -10.78 12.39
CA ARG A 93 -4.15 -11.12 11.96
C ARG A 93 -4.07 -11.50 10.48
N LEU A 94 -5.08 -12.19 9.96
CA LEU A 94 -5.15 -12.55 8.55
C LEU A 94 -5.40 -11.32 7.67
N LEU A 95 -6.24 -10.39 8.12
CA LEU A 95 -6.46 -9.11 7.43
C LEU A 95 -5.17 -8.29 7.39
N ASP A 96 -4.46 -8.18 8.52
CA ASP A 96 -3.16 -7.50 8.56
C ASP A 96 -2.16 -8.14 7.58
N LEU A 97 -2.12 -9.47 7.52
CA LEU A 97 -1.24 -10.20 6.59
C LEU A 97 -1.62 -9.93 5.13
N ALA A 98 -2.91 -9.96 4.82
CA ALA A 98 -3.40 -9.64 3.48
C ALA A 98 -3.06 -8.21 3.08
N GLN A 99 -3.20 -7.25 4.00
CA GLN A 99 -2.82 -5.86 3.76
C GLN A 99 -1.32 -5.72 3.51
N ILE A 100 -0.47 -6.37 4.32
CA ILE A 100 0.99 -6.37 4.10
C ILE A 100 1.34 -6.97 2.75
N ALA A 101 0.67 -8.05 2.34
CA ALA A 101 0.90 -8.66 1.03
C ALA A 101 0.48 -7.72 -0.11
N GLN A 102 -0.66 -7.04 0.03
CA GLN A 102 -1.11 -6.02 -0.93
C GLN A 102 -0.14 -4.84 -0.99
N ASP A 103 0.29 -4.31 0.15
CA ASP A 103 1.23 -3.19 0.22
C ASP A 103 2.58 -3.56 -0.41
N LYS A 104 3.05 -4.80 -0.20
CA LYS A 104 4.24 -5.32 -0.87
C LYS A 104 4.07 -5.37 -2.39
N ASN A 105 2.98 -5.97 -2.86
CA ASN A 105 2.67 -6.02 -4.29
C ASN A 105 2.58 -4.60 -4.89
N LEU A 106 1.95 -3.66 -4.18
CA LEU A 106 1.87 -2.25 -4.58
C LEU A 106 3.25 -1.59 -4.59
N SER A 107 4.11 -1.88 -3.61
CA SER A 107 5.48 -1.35 -3.58
C SER A 107 6.34 -1.91 -4.72
N ASP A 108 6.17 -3.17 -5.08
CA ASP A 108 6.84 -3.79 -6.21
C ASP A 108 6.36 -3.17 -7.54
N LEU A 109 5.04 -2.91 -7.66
CA LEU A 109 4.46 -2.21 -8.82
C LEU A 109 4.90 -0.75 -8.92
N ARG A 110 5.06 -0.04 -7.79
CA ARG A 110 5.59 1.34 -7.74
C ARG A 110 7.02 1.43 -8.28
N GLY A 111 7.78 0.34 -8.18
CA GLY A 111 9.19 0.33 -8.58
C GLY A 111 10.08 1.18 -7.67
N ILE A 112 11.20 1.67 -8.22
CA ILE A 112 12.20 2.41 -7.46
C ILE A 112 11.64 3.80 -7.09
N TYR A 113 11.37 4.01 -5.80
CA TYR A 113 10.97 5.33 -5.31
C TYR A 113 12.08 6.35 -5.55
N GLN A 114 11.76 7.39 -6.30
CA GLN A 114 12.67 8.48 -6.59
C GLN A 114 12.12 9.76 -5.99
N LYS A 115 12.84 10.32 -5.01
CA LYS A 115 12.44 11.58 -4.36
C LYS A 115 12.41 12.70 -5.37
N ALA A 116 11.41 13.59 -5.26
CA ALA A 116 11.32 14.83 -6.02
C ALA A 116 12.37 15.86 -5.57
N GLU A 117 13.62 15.60 -5.91
CA GLU A 117 14.77 16.45 -5.64
C GLU A 117 15.40 16.96 -6.94
N TRP A 118 16.21 18.01 -6.83
CA TRP A 118 16.97 18.53 -7.97
C TRP A 118 17.82 17.42 -8.61
N GLY A 119 17.64 17.19 -9.90
CA GLY A 119 18.35 16.16 -10.68
C GLY A 119 17.55 14.88 -10.91
N SER A 120 16.42 14.70 -10.22
CA SER A 120 15.51 13.56 -10.42
C SER A 120 14.40 13.81 -11.45
N GLN A 121 14.32 15.02 -12.02
CA GLN A 121 13.22 15.38 -12.90
C GLN A 121 13.31 14.65 -14.24
N ILE A 122 12.21 13.96 -14.61
CA ILE A 122 12.09 13.33 -15.93
C ILE A 122 11.69 14.33 -17.01
N ARG A 123 11.02 15.43 -16.65
CA ARG A 123 10.51 16.42 -17.60
C ARG A 123 10.58 17.81 -17.01
N SER A 124 11.01 18.77 -17.82
CA SER A 124 11.07 20.19 -17.44
C SER A 124 10.08 21.01 -18.25
N TYR A 125 9.27 21.78 -17.54
CA TYR A 125 8.33 22.75 -18.10
C TYR A 125 8.86 24.15 -17.85
N VAL A 126 9.47 24.74 -18.88
CA VAL A 126 9.98 26.11 -18.84
C VAL A 126 8.94 27.02 -19.45
N LEU A 127 8.42 27.96 -18.67
CA LEU A 127 7.42 28.96 -19.12
C LEU A 127 8.02 30.37 -19.27
N HIS A 128 9.25 30.57 -18.81
CA HIS A 128 9.96 31.85 -18.87
C HIS A 128 11.48 31.62 -18.72
N PRO A 129 12.34 32.28 -19.54
CA PRO A 129 12.02 33.34 -20.50
C PRO A 129 11.47 32.85 -21.84
N TYR A 130 11.73 31.60 -22.19
CA TYR A 130 11.13 30.92 -23.32
C TYR A 130 10.10 29.89 -22.84
N GLN A 131 9.22 29.48 -23.74
CA GLN A 131 8.27 28.39 -23.53
C GLN A 131 8.86 27.13 -24.16
N MET A 132 9.01 26.08 -23.36
CA MET A 132 9.51 24.78 -23.81
C MET A 132 9.20 23.71 -22.77
N VAL A 133 8.76 22.55 -23.25
CA VAL A 133 8.65 21.33 -22.45
C VAL A 133 9.62 20.30 -23.00
N LYS A 134 10.52 19.79 -22.16
CA LYS A 134 11.53 18.81 -22.56
C LYS A 134 11.48 17.59 -21.64
N ASP A 135 11.43 16.39 -22.21
CA ASP A 135 11.59 15.12 -21.49
C ASP A 135 13.06 14.70 -21.55
N HIS A 136 13.71 14.58 -20.38
CA HIS A 136 15.15 14.29 -20.25
C HIS A 136 15.47 12.80 -20.42
N ARG A 137 14.46 11.95 -20.55
CA ARG A 137 14.65 10.52 -20.80
C ARG A 137 14.74 10.21 -22.29
N THR A 138 13.91 10.88 -23.08
CA THR A 138 13.77 10.65 -24.53
C THR A 138 14.35 11.78 -25.38
N GLU A 139 14.77 12.88 -24.75
CA GLU A 139 15.19 14.13 -25.39
C GLU A 139 14.11 14.78 -26.29
N TYR A 140 12.86 14.31 -26.22
CA TYR A 140 11.74 14.89 -26.96
C TYR A 140 11.33 16.23 -26.35
N GLU A 141 11.14 17.24 -27.20
CA GLU A 141 10.79 18.60 -26.79
C GLU A 141 9.67 19.22 -27.63
N VAL A 142 8.90 20.09 -26.98
CA VAL A 142 7.80 20.84 -27.59
C VAL A 142 7.91 22.29 -27.15
N GLY A 143 7.89 23.22 -28.11
CA GLY A 143 7.99 24.65 -27.82
C GLY A 143 6.71 25.25 -27.22
N ASN A 144 5.54 24.76 -27.60
CA ASN A 144 4.27 25.25 -27.06
C ASN A 144 3.96 24.60 -25.71
N SER A 145 4.39 25.24 -24.62
CA SER A 145 4.16 24.71 -23.27
C SER A 145 2.70 24.74 -22.82
N MET A 146 1.87 25.62 -23.38
CA MET A 146 0.46 25.72 -23.00
C MET A 146 -0.34 24.50 -23.48
N SER A 147 -0.20 24.12 -24.75
CA SER A 147 -0.87 22.94 -25.29
C SER A 147 -0.55 21.66 -24.53
N VAL A 148 0.71 21.50 -24.09
CA VAL A 148 1.13 20.33 -23.29
C VAL A 148 0.48 20.35 -21.90
N LEU A 149 0.32 21.52 -21.29
CA LEU A 149 -0.39 21.66 -20.02
C LEU A 149 -1.91 21.45 -20.16
N ASP A 150 -2.47 21.74 -21.33
CA ASP A 150 -3.88 21.52 -21.68
C ASP A 150 -4.20 20.06 -22.07
N GLY A 151 -3.19 19.19 -22.16
CA GLY A 151 -3.38 17.75 -22.30
C GLY A 151 -2.75 17.11 -23.54
N GLU A 152 -2.06 17.86 -24.41
CA GLU A 152 -1.31 17.30 -25.54
C GLU A 152 -0.04 16.57 -25.06
N LEU A 153 -0.22 15.38 -24.48
CA LEU A 153 0.84 14.54 -23.92
C LEU A 153 1.20 13.34 -24.80
N ASP A 154 0.40 13.05 -25.84
CA ASP A 154 0.53 11.85 -26.68
C ASP A 154 1.92 11.71 -27.28
N GLY A 155 2.50 12.80 -27.80
CA GLY A 155 3.86 12.79 -28.36
C GLY A 155 4.93 12.37 -27.34
N PHE A 156 4.79 12.80 -26.08
CA PHE A 156 5.70 12.39 -25.00
C PHE A 156 5.51 10.92 -24.62
N ILE A 157 4.26 10.46 -24.57
CA ILE A 157 3.92 9.07 -24.24
C ILE A 157 4.46 8.14 -25.31
N GLU A 158 4.20 8.42 -26.59
CA GLU A 158 4.70 7.62 -27.70
C GLU A 158 6.23 7.57 -27.76
N ALA A 159 6.90 8.72 -27.59
CA ALA A 159 8.35 8.78 -27.59
C ALA A 159 8.94 7.89 -26.47
N TYR A 160 8.32 7.90 -25.29
CA TYR A 160 8.74 7.06 -24.17
C TYR A 160 8.48 5.57 -24.42
N LEU A 161 7.31 5.21 -24.95
CA LEU A 161 6.98 3.82 -25.28
C LEU A 161 7.88 3.25 -26.38
N LYS A 162 8.34 4.08 -27.33
CA LYS A 162 9.32 3.68 -28.35
C LYS A 162 10.72 3.53 -27.78
N PHE A 163 11.13 4.39 -26.85
CA PHE A 163 12.43 4.31 -26.18
C PHE A 163 12.56 3.07 -25.27
N ASN A 164 11.47 2.67 -24.62
CA ASN A 164 11.44 1.50 -23.73
C ASN A 164 11.27 0.14 -24.45
N LYS A 165 11.11 0.13 -25.78
CA LYS A 165 11.09 -1.11 -26.58
C LYS A 165 12.51 -1.60 -26.84
#